data_AF-A0A316BZY6-F1
#
_entry.id   AF-A0A316BZY6-F1
#
_cell.length_a   1.000
_cell.length_b   1.000
_cell.length_c   1.000
_cell.angle_alpha   90.00
_cell.angle_beta   90.00
_cell.angle_gamma   90.00
#
_symmetry.space_group_name_H-M   'P 1'
#
loop_
_entity.id
_entity.type
_entity.pdbx_description
1 polymer ?
#
loop_
_entity_poly.entity_id
_entity_poly.type
_entity_poly.pdbx_seq_one_letter_code
_entity_poly.pdbx_strand_id
1 'polypeptide(L)'
;MSKTASDALERHYRARRTRKIVIGRCVLAEMSERRRSDWKPSLELMRLREIEAIIFHRHGSILPETDDADLYIEAAAFAQSDQNMIDWCRKWAPWAGEEIVGPIVEQAKKRSRMMRADGVAGLLRVTMKERDDLDLKTIGACDMAKGDRLALAKERKRARDRKRMQKKRSGKSRKDRQTYEAESAETLKPWEAEGISRRTWYRRRGTSVSRVDIYTIGDIPVPTAEKYAPPVPSASGQNTDGAADRCAGLGDHPPAGRQGAEPHGSGDNEAAA
;
A
#
# COMPACT_ATOMS: atom_id res chain seq x y z
N MET A 1 44.20 5.89 -6.89
CA MET A 1 42.84 6.44 -6.70
C MET A 1 42.71 6.92 -5.26
N SER A 2 42.56 8.23 -5.04
CA SER A 2 42.68 8.84 -3.70
C SER A 2 41.47 8.53 -2.81
N LYS A 3 41.73 8.18 -1.54
CA LYS A 3 40.73 7.92 -0.48
C LYS A 3 39.65 8.99 -0.34
N THR A 4 39.91 10.21 -0.78
CA THR A 4 39.03 11.37 -0.68
C THR A 4 37.80 11.31 -1.58
N ALA A 5 37.91 10.74 -2.79
CA ALA A 5 36.79 10.65 -3.72
C ALA A 5 35.77 9.57 -3.29
N SER A 6 36.27 8.45 -2.74
CA SER A 6 35.44 7.37 -2.19
C SER A 6 34.67 7.83 -0.94
N ASP A 7 35.30 8.60 -0.07
CA ASP A 7 34.70 9.11 1.17
C ASP A 7 33.64 10.21 0.90
N ALA A 8 33.85 11.05 -0.13
CA ALA A 8 32.84 12.02 -0.59
C ALA A 8 31.59 11.34 -1.16
N LEU A 9 31.76 10.23 -1.88
CA LEU A 9 30.66 9.47 -2.47
C LEU A 9 29.85 8.72 -1.40
N GLU A 10 30.53 8.13 -0.41
CA GLU A 10 29.90 7.44 0.72
C GLU A 10 29.09 8.43 1.60
N ARG A 11 29.60 9.65 1.81
CA ARG A 11 28.87 10.74 2.47
C ARG A 11 27.62 11.14 1.70
N HIS A 12 27.70 11.25 0.37
CA HIS A 12 26.52 11.51 -0.47
C HIS A 12 25.48 10.38 -0.40
N TYR A 13 25.94 9.12 -0.36
CA TYR A 13 25.08 7.95 -0.26
C TYR A 13 24.38 7.87 1.12
N ARG A 14 25.11 8.14 2.21
CA ARG A 14 24.56 8.24 3.59
C ARG A 14 23.61 9.43 3.76
N ALA A 15 23.92 10.59 3.16
CA ALA A 15 23.08 11.78 3.22
C ALA A 15 21.73 11.59 2.51
N ARG A 16 21.69 10.88 1.38
CA ARG A 16 20.42 10.51 0.72
C ARG A 16 19.56 9.57 1.58
N ARG A 17 20.17 8.65 2.33
CA ARG A 17 19.47 7.68 3.19
C ARG A 17 18.96 8.32 4.49
N THR A 18 19.71 9.26 5.07
CA THR A 18 19.38 9.90 6.35
C THR A 18 18.65 11.24 6.19
N ARG A 19 18.62 11.80 4.97
CA ARG A 19 18.12 13.16 4.64
C ARG A 19 18.80 14.28 5.44
N LYS A 20 19.98 13.98 5.99
CA LYS A 20 20.80 14.89 6.79
C LYS A 20 22.16 14.98 6.15
N ILE A 21 22.62 16.20 5.88
CA ILE A 21 24.01 16.45 5.53
C ILE A 21 24.76 16.57 6.85
N VAL A 22 25.59 15.57 7.15
CA VAL A 22 26.36 15.50 8.39
C VAL A 22 27.83 15.74 8.07
N ILE A 23 28.46 16.67 8.79
CA ILE A 23 29.92 16.84 8.80
C ILE A 23 30.40 16.47 10.21
N GLY A 24 31.20 15.41 10.32
CA GLY A 24 31.61 14.87 11.61
C GLY A 24 30.41 14.41 12.45
N ARG A 25 30.18 15.07 13.60
CA ARG A 25 29.02 14.82 14.49
C ARG A 25 27.90 15.87 14.37
N CYS A 26 28.07 16.88 13.52
CA CYS A 26 27.14 18.00 13.39
C CYS A 26 26.25 17.84 12.15
N VAL A 27 24.94 18.05 12.31
CA VAL A 27 23.99 18.12 11.20
C VAL A 27 24.00 19.54 10.64
N LEU A 28 24.48 19.72 9.42
CA LEU A 28 24.66 21.02 8.78
C LEU A 28 23.39 21.48 8.06
N ALA A 29 22.66 20.53 7.48
CA ALA A 29 21.34 20.77 6.90
C ALA A 29 20.48 19.52 7.04
N GLU A 30 19.27 19.69 7.58
CA GLU A 30 18.19 18.73 7.44
C GLU A 30 17.40 19.16 6.21
N MET A 31 17.32 18.29 5.19
CA MET A 31 16.50 18.57 4.02
C MET A 31 15.05 18.61 4.49
N SER A 32 14.52 19.81 4.74
CA SER A 32 13.15 19.99 5.17
C SER A 32 12.22 19.40 4.11
N GLU A 33 11.16 18.73 4.58
CA GLU A 33 10.10 18.22 3.73
C GLU A 33 9.34 19.40 3.09
N ARG A 34 9.96 20.10 2.14
CA ARG A 34 9.16 20.65 1.05
C ARG A 34 8.60 19.43 0.34
N ARG A 35 7.44 18.94 0.81
CA ARG A 35 6.56 18.14 -0.03
C ARG A 35 6.38 18.99 -1.27
N ARG A 36 7.12 18.68 -2.33
CA ARG A 36 6.77 19.10 -3.68
C ARG A 36 5.44 18.42 -3.93
N SER A 37 4.35 19.05 -3.49
CA SER A 37 2.97 18.55 -3.64
C SER A 37 2.65 18.26 -5.10
N ASP A 38 3.35 18.96 -6.00
CA ASP A 38 3.05 18.97 -7.42
C ASP A 38 3.97 18.04 -8.22
N TRP A 39 4.98 17.44 -7.59
CA TRP A 39 5.85 16.49 -8.28
C TRP A 39 5.16 15.14 -8.41
N LYS A 40 4.71 14.84 -9.63
CA LYS A 40 4.25 13.50 -10.01
C LYS A 40 5.46 12.58 -10.23
N PRO A 41 5.60 11.48 -9.48
CA PRO A 41 6.64 10.50 -9.78
C PRO A 41 6.33 9.83 -11.13
N SER A 42 7.21 10.01 -12.10
CA SER A 42 7.17 9.24 -13.36
C SER A 42 7.70 7.84 -13.12
N LEU A 43 6.93 6.83 -13.52
CA LEU A 43 7.30 5.42 -13.39
C LEU A 43 8.48 5.10 -14.33
N GLU A 44 8.49 5.71 -15.51
CA GLU A 44 9.48 5.63 -16.57
C GLU A 44 10.84 6.14 -16.06
N LEU A 45 10.84 7.32 -15.44
CA LEU A 45 12.04 7.89 -14.83
C LEU A 45 12.51 7.04 -13.64
N MET A 46 11.59 6.56 -12.80
CA MET A 46 11.94 5.67 -11.70
C MET A 46 12.61 4.40 -12.20
N ARG A 47 12.09 3.81 -13.29
CA ARG A 47 12.68 2.64 -13.94
C ARG A 47 14.07 2.91 -14.50
N LEU A 48 14.25 4.03 -15.18
CA LEU A 48 15.57 4.42 -15.67
C LEU A 48 16.58 4.53 -14.50
N ARG A 49 16.18 5.15 -13.39
CA ARG A 49 17.05 5.27 -12.19
C ARG A 49 17.34 3.93 -11.52
N GLU A 50 16.40 2.99 -11.57
CA GLU A 50 16.62 1.62 -11.10
C GLU A 50 17.62 0.86 -11.98
N ILE A 51 17.55 1.03 -13.31
CA ILE A 51 18.54 0.47 -14.25
C ILE A 51 19.93 1.05 -13.97
N GLU A 52 20.03 2.36 -13.77
CA GLU A 52 21.29 3.01 -13.36
C GLU A 52 21.83 2.46 -12.04
N ALA A 53 20.95 2.16 -11.07
CA ALA A 53 21.35 1.57 -9.81
C ALA A 53 21.90 0.13 -9.98
N ILE A 54 21.32 -0.66 -10.88
CA ILE A 54 21.84 -2.00 -11.23
C ILE A 54 23.22 -1.87 -11.89
N ILE A 55 23.38 -0.97 -12.86
CA ILE A 55 24.68 -0.73 -13.52
C ILE A 55 25.73 -0.34 -12.49
N PHE A 56 25.39 0.59 -11.59
CA PHE A 56 26.27 1.01 -10.51
C PHE A 56 26.63 -0.14 -9.56
N HIS A 57 25.66 -0.99 -9.21
CA HIS A 57 25.87 -2.13 -8.32
C HIS A 57 26.80 -3.19 -8.94
N ARG A 58 26.65 -3.48 -10.24
CA ARG A 58 27.39 -4.54 -10.94
C ARG A 58 28.75 -4.09 -11.48
N HIS A 59 28.81 -2.86 -12.02
CA HIS A 59 29.95 -2.36 -12.78
C HIS A 59 30.58 -1.10 -12.16
N GLY A 60 29.97 -0.51 -11.13
CA GLY A 60 30.51 0.66 -10.43
C GLY A 60 30.09 1.98 -11.04
N SER A 61 30.57 2.34 -12.24
CA SER A 61 30.33 3.69 -12.78
C SER A 61 29.95 3.77 -14.25
N ILE A 62 30.47 2.87 -15.08
CA ILE A 62 30.29 2.84 -16.53
C ILE A 62 30.05 1.39 -16.93
N LEU A 63 29.20 1.15 -17.92
CA LEU A 63 29.02 -0.14 -18.54
C LEU A 63 30.33 -0.56 -19.23
N PRO A 64 30.90 -1.72 -18.90
CA PRO A 64 31.99 -2.26 -19.66
C PRO A 64 31.52 -2.64 -21.07
N GLU A 65 32.43 -2.66 -22.03
CA GLU A 65 32.17 -3.14 -23.40
C GLU A 65 32.15 -4.67 -23.38
N THR A 66 31.03 -5.22 -22.91
CA THR A 66 30.77 -6.65 -22.77
C THR A 66 29.54 -7.05 -23.57
N ASP A 67 29.42 -8.34 -23.89
CA ASP A 67 28.32 -8.89 -24.70
C ASP A 67 26.91 -8.59 -24.14
N ASP A 68 26.79 -8.30 -22.84
CA ASP A 68 25.53 -7.99 -22.17
C ASP A 68 25.23 -6.49 -22.10
N ALA A 69 26.14 -5.61 -22.53
CA ALA A 69 25.97 -4.18 -22.38
C ALA A 69 24.80 -3.62 -23.20
N ASP A 70 24.57 -4.17 -24.40
CA ASP A 70 23.43 -3.81 -25.26
C ASP A 70 22.10 -4.05 -24.56
N LEU A 71 22.02 -5.05 -23.68
CA LEU A 71 20.81 -5.37 -22.92
C LEU A 71 20.44 -4.26 -21.94
N TYR A 72 21.43 -3.55 -21.38
CA TYR A 72 21.18 -2.40 -20.50
C TYR A 72 20.71 -1.18 -21.28
N ILE A 73 21.30 -0.93 -22.46
CA ILE A 73 20.88 0.15 -23.36
C ILE A 73 19.44 -0.12 -23.83
N GLU A 74 19.15 -1.37 -24.20
CA GLU A 74 17.82 -1.82 -24.55
C GLU A 74 16.83 -1.59 -23.40
N ALA A 75 17.15 -2.06 -22.19
CA ALA A 75 16.30 -1.86 -21.02
C ALA A 75 16.03 -0.38 -20.74
N ALA A 76 17.04 0.47 -20.87
CA ALA A 76 16.93 1.92 -20.65
C ALA A 76 16.05 2.58 -21.72
N ALA A 77 16.22 2.24 -22.99
CA ALA A 77 15.40 2.75 -24.08
C ALA A 77 13.92 2.34 -23.92
N PHE A 78 13.67 1.09 -23.54
CA PHE A 78 12.30 0.60 -23.30
C PHE A 78 11.67 1.11 -22.01
N ALA A 79 12.39 1.88 -21.17
CA ALA A 79 11.81 2.62 -20.06
C ALA A 79 10.95 3.80 -20.56
N GLN A 80 11.14 4.28 -21.80
CA GLN A 80 10.38 5.38 -22.41
C GLN A 80 10.32 6.66 -21.56
N SER A 81 11.41 6.96 -20.85
CA SER A 81 11.52 8.24 -20.15
C SER A 81 11.71 9.38 -21.13
N ASP A 82 11.30 10.60 -20.75
CA ASP A 82 11.56 11.83 -21.53
C ASP A 82 13.07 12.22 -21.62
N GLN A 83 13.98 11.36 -21.16
CA GLN A 83 15.42 11.60 -21.26
C GLN A 83 15.95 11.25 -22.65
N ASN A 84 16.87 12.07 -23.14
CA ASN A 84 17.59 11.78 -24.38
C ASN A 84 18.50 10.56 -24.17
N MET A 85 18.26 9.50 -24.95
CA MET A 85 19.02 8.24 -24.84
C MET A 85 20.48 8.41 -25.25
N ILE A 86 20.79 9.33 -26.16
CA ILE A 86 22.16 9.61 -26.59
C ILE A 86 22.96 10.20 -25.42
N ASP A 87 22.39 11.18 -24.71
CA ASP A 87 23.04 11.77 -23.54
C ASP A 87 23.15 10.79 -22.38
N TRP A 88 22.17 9.88 -22.25
CA TRP A 88 22.24 8.79 -21.30
C TRP A 88 23.39 7.81 -21.62
N CYS A 89 23.53 7.40 -22.89
CA CYS A 89 24.62 6.51 -23.34
C CYS A 89 25.99 7.20 -23.21
N ARG A 90 26.12 8.48 -23.56
CA ARG A 90 27.38 9.24 -23.34
C ARG A 90 27.88 9.18 -21.90
N LYS A 91 26.97 9.10 -20.93
CA LYS A 91 27.31 8.98 -19.52
C LYS A 91 27.63 7.54 -19.11
N TRP A 92 26.81 6.59 -19.52
CA TRP A 92 26.84 5.22 -18.98
C TRP A 92 27.53 4.20 -19.89
N ALA A 93 27.54 4.40 -21.19
CA ALA A 93 28.18 3.56 -22.21
C ALA A 93 28.82 4.46 -23.30
N PRO A 94 29.91 5.19 -22.99
CA PRO A 94 30.50 6.15 -23.92
C PRO A 94 31.13 5.51 -25.16
N TRP A 95 31.39 4.21 -25.11
CA TRP A 95 31.85 3.41 -26.25
C TRP A 95 30.71 3.04 -27.21
N ALA A 96 29.45 3.10 -26.77
CA ALA A 96 28.32 2.79 -27.63
C ALA A 96 28.06 3.94 -28.60
N GLY A 97 28.39 3.72 -29.87
CA GLY A 97 28.12 4.67 -30.94
C GLY A 97 26.65 4.68 -31.37
N GLU A 98 26.34 5.58 -32.31
CA GLU A 98 24.98 5.75 -32.84
C GLU A 98 24.50 4.48 -33.59
N GLU A 99 25.42 3.69 -34.11
CA GLU A 99 25.14 2.42 -34.78
C GLU A 99 24.50 1.37 -33.86
N ILE A 100 24.84 1.37 -32.56
CA ILE A 100 24.24 0.48 -31.56
C ILE A 100 22.97 1.12 -31.00
N VAL A 101 23.04 2.40 -30.62
CA VAL A 101 21.97 3.10 -29.91
C VAL A 101 20.76 3.38 -30.82
N GLY A 102 21.01 3.77 -32.08
CA GLY A 102 19.97 4.16 -33.04
C GLY A 102 18.91 3.09 -33.29
N PRO A 103 19.29 1.86 -33.68
CA PRO A 103 18.34 0.76 -33.89
C PRO A 103 17.50 0.44 -32.65
N ILE A 104 18.12 0.49 -31.46
CA ILE A 104 17.44 0.22 -30.17
C ILE A 104 16.40 1.32 -29.88
N VAL A 105 16.76 2.58 -30.05
CA VAL A 105 15.86 3.73 -29.82
C VAL A 105 14.68 3.70 -30.80
N GLU A 106 14.92 3.41 -32.07
CA GLU A 106 13.85 3.28 -33.07
C GLU A 106 12.91 2.11 -32.74
N GLN A 107 13.47 0.99 -32.27
CA GLN A 107 12.65 -0.14 -31.83
C GLN A 107 11.84 0.18 -30.56
N ALA A 108 12.39 0.97 -29.65
CA ALA A 108 11.69 1.42 -28.45
C ALA A 108 10.52 2.36 -28.79
N LYS A 109 10.70 3.29 -29.74
CA LYS A 109 9.66 4.22 -30.22
C LYS A 109 8.45 3.51 -30.84
N LYS A 110 8.66 2.37 -31.49
CA LYS A 110 7.56 1.57 -32.08
C LYS A 110 6.59 1.03 -31.02
N ARG A 111 7.01 0.91 -29.76
CA ARG A 111 6.15 0.43 -28.67
C ARG A 111 5.50 1.62 -27.97
N SER A 112 4.18 1.63 -27.88
CA SER A 112 3.43 2.67 -27.14
C SER A 112 3.46 2.51 -25.62
N ARG A 113 3.95 1.37 -25.11
CA ARG A 113 3.98 1.06 -23.68
C ARG A 113 5.35 0.59 -23.25
N MET A 114 5.78 1.11 -22.11
CA MET A 114 6.98 0.69 -21.41
C MET A 114 7.00 -0.83 -21.17
N MET A 115 8.18 -1.45 -21.23
CA MET A 115 8.35 -2.89 -21.00
C MET A 115 7.81 -3.32 -19.63
N ARG A 116 7.24 -4.53 -19.55
CA ARG A 116 6.76 -5.07 -18.27
C ARG A 116 7.93 -5.28 -17.30
N ALA A 117 7.66 -5.12 -16.00
CA ALA A 117 8.66 -5.25 -14.93
C ALA A 117 9.45 -6.57 -15.00
N ASP A 118 8.77 -7.68 -15.26
CA ASP A 118 9.38 -9.02 -15.35
C ASP A 118 10.12 -9.23 -16.67
N GLY A 119 9.75 -8.52 -17.73
CA GLY A 119 10.50 -8.52 -18.99
C GLY A 119 11.87 -7.89 -18.81
N VAL A 120 11.93 -6.72 -18.16
CA VAL A 120 13.20 -6.04 -17.84
C VAL A 120 14.03 -6.88 -16.87
N ALA A 121 13.40 -7.49 -15.86
CA ALA A 121 14.10 -8.35 -14.92
C ALA A 121 14.68 -9.60 -15.58
N GLY A 122 13.98 -10.19 -16.56
CA GLY A 122 14.50 -11.29 -17.36
C GLY A 122 15.67 -10.86 -18.24
N LEU A 123 15.55 -9.71 -18.91
CA LEU A 123 16.59 -9.15 -19.77
C LEU A 123 17.89 -8.89 -19.01
N LEU A 124 17.79 -8.26 -17.84
CA LEU A 124 18.95 -7.92 -17.00
C LEU A 124 19.30 -9.02 -15.99
N ARG A 125 18.59 -10.16 -15.99
CA ARG A 125 18.75 -11.27 -15.02
C ARG A 125 18.77 -10.82 -13.57
N VAL A 126 17.84 -9.94 -13.19
CA VAL A 126 17.74 -9.40 -11.83
C VAL A 126 17.17 -10.46 -10.90
N THR A 127 17.90 -10.81 -9.85
CA THR A 127 17.46 -11.78 -8.83
C THR A 127 16.63 -11.11 -7.74
N MET A 128 15.85 -11.89 -6.98
CA MET A 128 15.07 -11.36 -5.86
C MET A 128 15.94 -10.82 -4.76
N LYS A 129 17.12 -11.42 -4.55
CA LYS A 129 18.13 -10.90 -3.62
C LYS A 129 18.60 -9.51 -4.04
N GLU A 130 19.06 -9.36 -5.29
CA GLU A 130 19.52 -8.07 -5.80
C GLU A 130 18.41 -7.02 -5.79
N ARG A 131 17.18 -7.43 -6.10
CA ARG A 131 15.99 -6.56 -6.03
C ARG A 131 15.75 -6.03 -4.62
N ASP A 132 15.88 -6.89 -3.61
CA ASP A 132 15.70 -6.51 -2.20
C ASP A 132 16.88 -5.67 -1.68
N ASP A 133 18.12 -5.99 -2.09
CA ASP A 133 19.33 -5.26 -1.70
C ASP A 133 19.33 -3.82 -2.27
N LEU A 134 18.80 -3.64 -3.48
CA LEU A 134 18.71 -2.34 -4.16
C LEU A 134 17.35 -1.61 -3.96
N ASP A 135 16.40 -2.20 -3.23
CA ASP A 135 15.03 -1.69 -3.03
C ASP A 135 14.31 -1.34 -4.36
N LEU A 136 14.42 -2.21 -5.38
CA LEU A 136 13.82 -1.97 -6.70
C LEU A 136 12.29 -2.13 -6.65
N LYS A 137 11.58 -1.13 -7.18
CA LYS A 137 10.12 -1.02 -7.14
C LYS A 137 9.48 -1.31 -8.50
N THR A 138 10.10 -0.85 -9.58
CA THR A 138 9.53 -0.96 -10.93
C THR A 138 10.02 -2.18 -11.70
N ILE A 139 11.18 -2.74 -11.33
CA ILE A 139 11.76 -3.93 -11.94
C ILE A 139 11.36 -5.18 -11.14
N GLY A 140 11.08 -6.26 -11.86
CA GLY A 140 10.73 -7.56 -11.30
C GLY A 140 11.95 -8.34 -10.77
N ALA A 141 11.82 -9.66 -10.74
CA ALA A 141 12.94 -10.57 -10.53
C ALA A 141 12.72 -11.84 -11.37
N CYS A 142 13.80 -12.45 -11.85
CA CYS A 142 13.76 -13.57 -12.79
C CYS A 142 13.79 -14.94 -12.10
N ASP A 143 14.29 -15.03 -10.88
CA ASP A 143 14.47 -16.25 -10.08
C ASP A 143 13.23 -16.66 -9.26
N MET A 144 12.21 -15.80 -9.19
CA MET A 144 10.96 -16.08 -8.48
C MET A 144 9.73 -15.71 -9.29
N ALA A 145 8.73 -16.59 -9.26
CA ALA A 145 7.44 -16.33 -9.88
C ALA A 145 6.75 -15.10 -9.24
N LYS A 146 5.91 -14.42 -10.04
CA LYS A 146 5.18 -13.23 -9.58
C LYS A 146 4.28 -13.52 -8.38
N GLY A 147 3.65 -14.69 -8.32
CA GLY A 147 2.79 -15.11 -7.22
C GLY A 147 3.54 -15.15 -5.88
N ASP A 148 4.69 -15.81 -5.87
CA ASP A 148 5.51 -15.98 -4.66
C ASP A 148 6.04 -14.64 -4.15
N ARG A 149 6.46 -13.75 -5.06
CA ARG A 149 6.88 -12.39 -4.72
C ARG A 149 5.76 -11.58 -4.05
N LEU A 150 4.53 -11.72 -4.52
CA LEU A 150 3.36 -11.06 -3.91
C LEU A 150 3.03 -11.63 -2.54
N ALA A 151 3.13 -12.96 -2.38
CA ALA A 151 2.94 -13.63 -1.10
C ALA A 151 3.97 -13.14 -0.06
N LEU A 152 5.25 -13.09 -0.44
CA LEU A 152 6.34 -12.59 0.40
C LEU A 152 6.15 -11.11 0.77
N ALA A 153 5.76 -10.27 -0.19
CA ALA A 153 5.45 -8.86 0.07
C ALA A 153 4.29 -8.69 1.06
N LYS A 154 3.23 -9.52 0.93
CA LYS A 154 2.08 -9.54 1.85
C LYS A 154 2.50 -9.96 3.25
N GLU A 155 3.36 -10.96 3.37
CA GLU A 155 3.90 -11.41 4.65
C GLU A 155 4.77 -10.33 5.31
N ARG A 156 5.71 -9.73 4.56
CA ARG A 156 6.55 -8.61 5.03
C ARG A 156 5.69 -7.44 5.51
N LYS A 157 4.58 -7.12 4.81
CA LYS A 157 3.62 -6.11 5.25
C LYS A 157 2.95 -6.50 6.56
N ARG A 158 2.40 -7.72 6.67
CA ARG A 158 1.80 -8.22 7.91
C ARG A 158 2.76 -8.18 9.09
N ALA A 159 4.03 -8.57 8.90
CA ALA A 159 5.05 -8.51 9.93
C ALA A 159 5.33 -7.07 10.39
N ARG A 160 5.42 -6.11 9.46
CA ARG A 160 5.55 -4.68 9.80
C ARG A 160 4.33 -4.15 10.54
N ASP A 161 3.13 -4.53 10.12
CA ASP A 161 1.88 -4.11 10.77
C ASP A 161 1.78 -4.68 12.19
N ARG A 162 2.15 -5.95 12.41
CA ARG A 162 2.26 -6.55 13.75
C ARG A 162 3.22 -5.76 14.64
N LYS A 163 4.43 -5.46 14.16
CA LYS A 163 5.43 -4.66 14.90
C LYS A 163 4.92 -3.25 15.20
N ARG A 164 4.27 -2.59 14.23
CA ARG A 164 3.66 -1.26 14.41
C ARG A 164 2.58 -1.30 15.48
N MET A 165 1.69 -2.29 15.46
CA MET A 165 0.63 -2.44 16.45
C MET A 165 1.18 -2.78 17.83
N GLN A 166 2.21 -3.61 17.93
CA GLN A 166 2.91 -3.88 19.18
C GLN A 166 3.50 -2.60 19.77
N LYS A 167 4.23 -1.80 18.96
CA LYS A 167 4.76 -0.49 19.38
C LYS A 167 3.66 0.48 19.82
N LYS A 168 2.52 0.49 19.11
CA LYS A 168 1.36 1.31 19.47
C LYS A 168 0.74 0.87 20.81
N ARG A 169 0.73 -0.44 21.10
CA ARG A 169 0.23 -1.00 22.36
C ARG A 169 1.20 -0.74 23.52
N SER A 170 2.51 -0.86 23.31
CA SER A 170 3.52 -0.62 24.35
C SER A 170 3.72 0.85 24.65
N GLY A 171 3.55 1.74 23.67
CA GLY A 171 3.70 3.19 23.83
C GLY A 171 2.51 3.91 24.48
N LYS A 172 1.39 3.23 24.70
CA LYS A 172 0.30 3.74 25.53
C LYS A 172 0.41 3.07 26.89
N SER A 173 0.72 3.84 27.94
CA SER A 173 0.53 3.40 29.31
C SER A 173 -0.95 3.04 29.47
N ARG A 174 -1.26 1.75 29.47
CA ARG A 174 -2.59 1.29 29.89
C ARG A 174 -2.65 1.52 31.38
N LYS A 175 -3.66 2.27 31.84
CA LYS A 175 -3.97 2.36 33.26
C LYS A 175 -4.12 0.94 33.79
N ASP A 176 -3.48 0.65 34.91
CA ASP A 176 -3.67 -0.63 35.57
C ASP A 176 -5.14 -0.77 35.99
N ARG A 177 -5.61 -2.01 36.07
CA ARG A 177 -7.01 -2.30 36.37
C ARG A 177 -7.46 -1.63 37.67
N GLN A 178 -6.63 -1.65 38.71
CA GLN A 178 -6.95 -1.04 39.99
C GLN A 178 -7.10 0.48 39.85
N THR A 179 -6.17 1.15 39.13
CA THR A 179 -6.26 2.59 38.89
C THR A 179 -7.49 2.97 38.06
N TYR A 180 -7.86 2.14 37.08
CA TYR A 180 -9.06 2.35 36.28
C TYR A 180 -10.35 2.19 37.10
N GLU A 181 -10.42 1.16 37.94
CA GLU A 181 -11.59 0.90 38.79
C GLU A 181 -11.74 1.94 39.91
N ALA A 182 -10.63 2.41 40.49
CA ALA A 182 -10.62 3.49 41.49
C ALA A 182 -11.11 4.83 40.91
N GLU A 183 -10.73 5.15 39.67
CA GLU A 183 -11.20 6.34 38.96
C GLU A 183 -12.57 6.16 38.30
N SER A 184 -13.17 4.97 38.37
CA SER A 184 -14.45 4.70 37.72
C SER A 184 -15.57 5.50 38.38
N ALA A 185 -16.55 5.93 37.56
CA ALA A 185 -17.70 6.67 38.04
C ALA A 185 -18.53 5.88 39.07
N GLU A 186 -18.48 4.55 39.05
CA GLU A 186 -19.12 3.70 40.06
C GLU A 186 -18.44 3.76 41.43
N THR A 187 -17.12 3.92 41.47
CA THR A 187 -16.37 4.05 42.72
C THR A 187 -16.43 5.47 43.27
N LEU A 188 -16.29 6.47 42.39
CA LEU A 188 -16.31 7.88 42.78
C LEU A 188 -17.73 8.40 43.11
N LYS A 189 -18.77 7.67 42.70
CA LYS A 189 -20.20 7.99 42.90
C LYS A 189 -20.53 9.48 42.83
N PRO A 190 -20.15 10.18 41.75
CA PRO A 190 -20.30 11.63 41.63
C PRO A 190 -21.76 12.12 41.74
N TRP A 191 -22.75 11.25 41.46
CA TRP A 191 -24.17 11.56 41.64
C TRP A 191 -24.57 11.78 43.10
N GLU A 192 -23.87 11.18 44.06
CA GLU A 192 -24.10 11.42 45.48
C GLU A 192 -23.66 12.85 45.85
N ALA A 193 -22.53 13.30 45.31
CA ALA A 193 -22.04 14.68 45.50
C ALA A 193 -22.94 15.73 44.82
N GLU A 194 -23.54 15.40 43.68
CA GLU A 194 -24.50 16.26 42.99
C GLU A 194 -25.92 16.22 43.60
N GLY A 195 -26.19 15.28 44.53
CA GLY A 195 -27.50 15.11 45.16
C GLY A 195 -28.58 14.55 44.22
N ILE A 196 -28.19 13.77 43.21
CA ILE A 196 -29.06 13.29 42.13
C ILE A 196 -29.02 11.75 42.08
N SER A 197 -30.09 11.11 41.62
CA SER A 197 -30.07 9.64 41.46
C SER A 197 -29.03 9.18 40.42
N ARG A 198 -28.38 8.03 40.68
CA ARG A 198 -27.45 7.36 39.74
C ARG A 198 -28.01 7.26 38.32
N ARG A 199 -29.28 6.85 38.20
CA ARG A 199 -29.99 6.72 36.91
C ARG A 199 -30.08 8.06 36.19
N THR A 200 -30.43 9.13 36.90
CA THR A 200 -30.54 10.47 36.32
C THR A 200 -29.17 11.00 35.90
N TRP A 201 -28.12 10.75 36.69
CA TRP A 201 -26.76 11.17 36.37
C TRP A 201 -26.23 10.54 35.07
N TYR A 202 -26.38 9.22 34.89
CA TYR A 202 -26.03 8.55 33.64
C TYR A 202 -26.92 8.98 32.47
N ARG A 203 -28.23 9.21 32.68
CA ARG A 203 -29.12 9.73 31.62
C ARG A 203 -28.65 11.10 31.12
N ARG A 204 -28.27 12.01 32.02
CA ARG A 204 -27.76 13.34 31.65
C ARG A 204 -26.50 13.29 30.79
N ARG A 205 -25.62 12.30 30.99
CA ARG A 205 -24.40 12.09 30.18
C ARG A 205 -24.61 11.23 28.92
N GLY A 206 -25.59 10.33 28.94
CA GLY A 206 -25.93 9.45 27.81
C GLY A 206 -26.66 10.14 26.66
N THR A 207 -27.11 11.38 26.86
CA THR A 207 -27.71 12.25 25.84
C THR A 207 -26.74 13.31 25.30
N SER A 208 -25.49 12.95 25.03
CA SER A 208 -24.77 13.72 24.01
C SER A 208 -25.39 13.37 22.66
N VAL A 209 -25.84 14.37 21.89
CA VAL A 209 -26.24 14.17 20.48
C VAL A 209 -25.18 13.32 19.80
N SER A 210 -25.59 12.15 19.29
CA SER A 210 -24.71 11.28 18.52
C SER A 210 -24.04 12.14 17.45
N ARG A 211 -22.71 12.12 17.38
CA ARG A 211 -22.01 12.85 16.32
C ARG A 211 -22.40 12.21 15.00
N VAL A 212 -23.30 12.87 14.27
CA VAL A 212 -23.65 12.52 12.90
C VAL A 212 -22.46 12.96 12.05
N ASP A 213 -21.55 12.03 11.77
CA ASP A 213 -20.51 12.26 10.77
C ASP A 213 -21.21 12.29 9.41
N ILE A 214 -21.44 13.50 8.89
CA ILE A 214 -21.91 13.71 7.52
C ILE A 214 -20.75 13.35 6.59
N TYR A 215 -20.77 12.15 6.03
CA TYR A 215 -19.80 11.70 5.02
C TYR A 215 -20.17 12.30 3.65
N THR A 216 -19.83 13.57 3.43
CA THR A 216 -20.07 14.30 2.15
C THR A 216 -19.27 13.76 0.94
N ILE A 217 -18.43 12.75 1.12
CA ILE A 217 -17.61 12.16 0.05
C ILE A 217 -18.40 11.14 -0.78
N GLY A 218 -19.58 10.71 -0.30
CA GLY A 218 -20.41 9.68 -0.93
C GLY A 218 -21.70 10.18 -1.60
N ASP A 219 -22.00 11.48 -1.55
CA ASP A 219 -23.23 12.04 -2.13
C ASP A 219 -23.12 12.11 -3.66
N ILE A 220 -23.28 10.96 -4.31
CA ILE A 220 -23.65 10.90 -5.72
C ILE A 220 -25.13 11.33 -5.76
N PRO A 221 -25.50 12.44 -6.41
CA PRO A 221 -26.90 12.80 -6.53
C PRO A 221 -27.64 11.68 -7.27
N VAL A 222 -28.70 11.15 -6.63
CA VAL A 222 -29.65 10.25 -7.28
C VAL A 222 -30.13 10.96 -8.54
N PRO A 223 -29.99 10.38 -9.75
CA PRO A 223 -30.53 10.98 -10.95
C PRO A 223 -32.03 11.13 -10.75
N THR A 224 -32.52 12.37 -10.79
CA THR A 224 -33.94 12.68 -10.79
C THR A 224 -34.61 11.87 -11.88
N ALA A 225 -35.68 11.17 -11.52
CA ALA A 225 -36.41 10.20 -12.34
C ALA A 225 -37.16 10.81 -13.55
N GLU A 226 -36.68 11.91 -14.12
CA GLU A 226 -37.29 12.57 -15.28
C GLU A 226 -36.82 11.99 -16.62
N LYS A 227 -35.78 11.14 -16.66
CA LYS A 227 -35.18 10.67 -17.93
C LYS A 227 -35.30 9.19 -18.25
N TYR A 228 -35.89 8.36 -17.39
CA TYR A 228 -36.11 6.94 -17.69
C TYR A 228 -37.43 6.44 -17.10
N ALA A 229 -38.55 6.90 -17.65
CA ALA A 229 -39.79 6.14 -17.55
C ALA A 229 -39.71 4.98 -18.58
N PRO A 230 -39.71 3.70 -18.18
CA PRO A 230 -39.89 2.62 -19.14
C PRO A 230 -41.28 2.77 -19.79
N PRO A 231 -41.43 2.47 -21.10
CA PRO A 231 -42.73 2.56 -21.76
C PRO A 231 -43.69 1.55 -21.10
N VAL A 232 -44.76 2.08 -20.52
CA VAL A 232 -45.86 1.29 -19.97
C VAL A 232 -46.52 0.54 -21.14
N PRO A 233 -46.66 -0.80 -21.10
CA PRO A 233 -47.41 -1.50 -22.13
C PRO A 233 -48.88 -1.10 -22.05
N SER A 234 -49.41 -0.64 -23.18
CA SER A 234 -50.81 -0.22 -23.36
C SER A 234 -51.77 -1.34 -23.00
N ALA A 235 -52.79 -1.00 -22.21
CA ALA A 235 -53.87 -1.91 -21.84
C ALA A 235 -54.70 -2.30 -23.08
N SER A 236 -54.61 -3.56 -23.49
CA SER A 236 -55.62 -4.21 -24.33
C SER A 236 -56.52 -5.05 -23.43
N GLY A 237 -57.83 -4.77 -23.50
CA GLY A 237 -58.81 -5.27 -22.56
C GLY A 237 -59.26 -6.73 -22.74
N GLN A 238 -60.01 -7.11 -21.70
CA GLN A 238 -61.08 -8.11 -21.67
C GLN A 238 -60.67 -9.60 -21.69
N ASN A 239 -60.84 -10.28 -20.56
CA ASN A 239 -62.12 -10.96 -20.29
C ASN A 239 -62.24 -11.41 -18.83
N THR A 240 -63.49 -11.39 -18.37
CA THR A 240 -64.00 -11.88 -17.10
C THR A 240 -64.00 -13.41 -17.09
N ASP A 241 -63.90 -14.01 -15.89
CA ASP A 241 -64.84 -15.00 -15.35
C ASP A 241 -64.18 -15.83 -14.23
N GLY A 242 -64.96 -16.14 -13.19
CA GLY A 242 -64.72 -17.32 -12.34
C GLY A 242 -64.24 -17.05 -10.91
N ALA A 243 -65.20 -16.93 -10.00
CA ALA A 243 -65.00 -17.11 -8.57
C ALA A 243 -64.55 -18.55 -8.23
N ALA A 244 -63.56 -18.71 -7.34
CA ALA A 244 -63.52 -19.71 -6.27
C ALA A 244 -62.14 -19.73 -5.57
N ASP A 245 -62.19 -20.10 -4.29
CA ASP A 245 -61.10 -20.58 -3.44
C ASP A 245 -60.04 -19.62 -2.86
N ARG A 246 -60.38 -19.19 -1.63
CA ARG A 246 -59.43 -19.09 -0.52
C ARG A 246 -59.02 -20.51 -0.13
N CYS A 247 -57.73 -20.86 -0.21
CA CYS A 247 -56.96 -21.68 0.75
C CYS A 247 -55.67 -22.22 0.11
N ALA A 248 -54.65 -22.41 0.96
CA ALA A 248 -53.34 -23.04 0.70
C ALA A 248 -52.29 -22.18 -0.05
N GLY A 249 -51.05 -22.01 0.41
CA GLY A 249 -50.34 -22.63 1.53
C GLY A 249 -49.18 -21.76 1.99
N LEU A 250 -48.99 -21.77 3.31
CA LEU A 250 -47.79 -21.33 4.00
C LEU A 250 -46.63 -22.21 3.53
N GLY A 251 -45.56 -21.59 3.03
CA GLY A 251 -44.33 -22.31 2.72
C GLY A 251 -43.69 -22.83 4.00
N ASP A 252 -43.59 -24.15 4.10
CA ASP A 252 -42.91 -24.89 5.16
C ASP A 252 -41.40 -24.59 5.15
N HIS A 253 -40.98 -23.61 5.95
CA HIS A 253 -39.58 -23.45 6.33
C HIS A 253 -39.51 -23.48 7.86
N PRO A 254 -38.98 -24.55 8.48
CA PRO A 254 -38.77 -24.55 9.91
C PRO A 254 -37.72 -23.48 10.28
N PRO A 255 -37.99 -22.61 11.28
CA PRO A 255 -37.03 -21.60 11.69
C PRO A 255 -35.78 -22.26 12.27
N ALA A 256 -34.61 -21.78 11.83
CA ALA A 256 -33.30 -22.25 12.24
C ALA A 256 -33.22 -22.45 13.77
N GLY A 257 -33.04 -23.70 14.18
CA GLY A 257 -32.89 -24.09 15.58
C GLY A 257 -31.73 -23.36 16.24
N ARG A 258 -31.98 -22.89 17.46
CA ARG A 258 -31.00 -22.30 18.37
C ARG A 258 -29.85 -23.30 18.57
N GLN A 259 -28.67 -23.00 18.02
CA GLN A 259 -27.45 -23.70 18.38
C GLN A 259 -27.11 -23.32 19.82
N GLY A 260 -27.33 -24.24 20.75
CA GLY A 260 -26.88 -24.12 22.13
C GLY A 260 -25.34 -24.05 22.14
N ALA A 261 -24.80 -23.04 22.81
CA ALA A 261 -23.40 -23.00 23.15
C ALA A 261 -23.12 -24.07 24.20
N GLU A 262 -22.30 -25.05 23.87
CA GLU A 262 -21.79 -26.01 24.86
C GLU A 262 -20.88 -25.29 25.86
N PRO A 263 -21.00 -25.58 27.17
CA PRO A 263 -20.13 -25.01 28.19
C PRO A 263 -18.73 -25.62 28.09
N HIS A 264 -17.73 -24.77 27.92
CA HIS A 264 -16.32 -25.15 28.05
C HIS A 264 -16.06 -25.63 29.47
N GLY A 265 -15.80 -26.93 29.63
CA GLY A 265 -15.34 -27.53 30.87
C GLY A 265 -13.96 -27.02 31.25
N SER A 266 -13.88 -26.41 32.43
CA SER A 266 -12.64 -26.11 33.15
C SER A 266 -12.05 -27.44 33.63
N GLY A 267 -10.94 -27.87 33.03
CA GLY A 267 -10.11 -28.92 33.60
C GLY A 267 -9.18 -28.31 34.63
N ASP A 268 -9.54 -28.43 35.91
CA ASP A 268 -8.65 -28.15 37.02
C ASP A 268 -7.54 -29.21 37.06
N ASN A 269 -6.29 -28.77 36.95
CA ASN A 269 -5.11 -29.58 37.20
C ASN A 269 -4.89 -29.69 38.73
N GLU A 270 -5.38 -30.75 39.35
CA GLU A 270 -4.89 -31.23 40.64
C GLU A 270 -3.92 -32.40 40.41
N ALA A 271 -2.61 -32.13 40.53
CA ALA A 271 -1.59 -33.10 40.95
C ALA A 271 -0.20 -32.42 40.98
N ALA A 272 0.29 -32.08 42.17
CA ALA A 272 1.68 -32.26 42.61
C ALA A 272 1.91 -31.57 43.96
N ALA A 273 1.74 -32.33 45.04
CA ALA A 273 2.47 -32.20 46.30
C ALA A 273 2.78 -33.62 46.79
#